data_AF-A0A075G3P2-F1
#
_entry.id   AF-A0A075G3P2-F1
#
_cell.length_a   1.000
_cell.length_b   1.000
_cell.length_c   1.000
_cell.angle_alpha   90.00
_cell.angle_beta   90.00
_cell.angle_gamma   90.00
#
_symmetry.space_group_name_H-M   'P 1'
#
loop_
_entity.id
_entity.type
_entity.pdbx_description
1 polymer ?
#
loop_
_entity_poly.entity_id
_entity_poly.type
_entity_poly.pdbx_seq_one_letter_code
_entity_poly.pdbx_strand_id
1 'polypeptide(L)'
;MLRYLAERLRVMVCPKWVKSLAQPIAVDDVVKYLVGSMENSTTSGKVFEIGGPDKMTYEKLMRVYAKFIKKNIFIIEIPFLTTRLSSYWVDLITPVKASLARPLVDSLVHDTVVTDDKISKIIPFERKTVIESIEIATKEMAASPPETDAKTEKTGFKVNQKILLITFIGFAICGTTYYWIDDRADVYSLGWILGSVIWYAAIGFGMIFVYNKTRLGYLIGGVLSWVTLAFWLFDNYYIVFQMSLIAEEPNFAMTIRNFVGIAIASIAVISSHNLFHKVIDYQYRGKPIE
;
A
#
# COMPACT_ATOMS: atom_id res chain seq x y z
N MET A 1 -5.70 -0.58 10.63
CA MET A 1 -4.69 -1.29 9.80
C MET A 1 -5.33 -2.11 8.68
N LEU A 2 -6.18 -3.11 9.01
CA LEU A 2 -6.80 -4.02 8.03
C LEU A 2 -7.56 -3.31 6.91
N ARG A 3 -8.39 -2.32 7.27
CA ARG A 3 -9.07 -1.40 6.34
C ARG A 3 -8.12 -0.83 5.28
N TYR A 4 -6.99 -0.23 5.69
CA TYR A 4 -6.05 0.39 4.77
C TYR A 4 -5.40 -0.60 3.80
N LEU A 5 -5.09 -1.82 4.28
CA LEU A 5 -4.53 -2.87 3.42
C LEU A 5 -5.52 -3.24 2.32
N ALA A 6 -6.77 -3.52 2.71
CA ALA A 6 -7.83 -3.90 1.77
C ALA A 6 -8.22 -2.77 0.80
N GLU A 7 -8.34 -1.52 1.26
CA GLU A 7 -8.67 -0.37 0.41
C GLU A 7 -7.59 -0.06 -0.62
N ARG A 8 -6.30 -0.30 -0.32
CA ARG A 8 -5.19 0.18 -1.15
C ARG A 8 -4.53 -0.86 -2.03
N LEU A 9 -4.43 -2.10 -1.56
CA LEU A 9 -3.77 -3.17 -2.30
C LEU A 9 -4.80 -4.01 -3.04
N ARG A 10 -4.60 -4.21 -4.34
CA ARG A 10 -5.32 -5.25 -5.11
C ARG A 10 -4.62 -6.60 -5.01
N VAL A 11 -3.29 -6.59 -4.95
CA VAL A 11 -2.46 -7.77 -4.73
C VAL A 11 -1.70 -7.56 -3.42
N MET A 12 -1.86 -8.47 -2.47
CA MET A 12 -1.24 -8.43 -1.16
C MET A 12 -0.30 -9.62 -1.02
N VAL A 13 0.98 -9.33 -0.80
CA VAL A 13 1.96 -10.33 -0.38
C VAL A 13 1.89 -10.40 1.14
N CYS A 14 1.45 -11.55 1.64
CA CYS A 14 1.16 -11.74 3.05
C CYS A 14 2.00 -12.88 3.65
N PRO A 15 2.40 -12.76 4.92
CA PRO A 15 2.98 -13.86 5.70
C PRO A 15 1.92 -14.91 6.03
N LYS A 16 2.35 -16.13 6.40
CA LYS A 16 1.45 -17.23 6.79
C LYS A 16 0.51 -16.92 7.95
N TRP A 17 0.87 -16.02 8.87
CA TRP A 17 0.03 -15.68 10.02
C TRP A 17 -1.31 -15.04 9.64
N VAL A 18 -1.54 -14.65 8.39
CA VAL A 18 -2.89 -14.22 7.94
C VAL A 18 -3.93 -15.34 8.06
N LYS A 19 -3.49 -16.60 8.25
CA LYS A 19 -4.34 -17.75 8.56
C LYS A 19 -4.70 -17.91 10.04
N SER A 20 -4.06 -17.18 10.95
CA SER A 20 -4.42 -17.21 12.37
C SER A 20 -5.87 -16.73 12.55
N LEU A 21 -6.57 -17.37 13.48
CA LEU A 21 -7.98 -17.11 13.75
C LEU A 21 -8.14 -15.85 14.60
N ALA A 22 -9.16 -15.06 14.26
CA ALA A 22 -9.61 -13.92 15.02
C ALA A 22 -11.11 -14.05 15.31
N GLN A 23 -11.51 -13.61 16.50
CA GLN A 23 -12.90 -13.46 16.90
C GLN A 23 -13.20 -11.99 17.24
N PRO A 24 -13.31 -11.11 16.23
CA PRO A 24 -13.55 -9.69 16.44
C PRO A 24 -14.89 -9.45 17.17
N ILE A 25 -14.94 -8.38 17.96
CA ILE A 25 -16.13 -7.94 18.69
C ILE A 25 -16.40 -6.46 18.40
N ALA A 26 -17.67 -6.08 18.27
CA ALA A 26 -18.08 -4.69 18.11
C ALA A 26 -17.77 -3.89 19.38
N VAL A 27 -17.30 -2.65 19.24
CA VAL A 27 -16.98 -1.79 20.39
C VAL A 27 -18.20 -1.56 21.28
N ASP A 28 -19.38 -1.37 20.70
CA ASP A 28 -20.64 -1.23 21.46
C ASP A 28 -20.92 -2.45 22.34
N ASP A 29 -20.60 -3.64 21.86
CA ASP A 29 -20.84 -4.88 22.59
C ASP A 29 -19.82 -5.05 23.72
N VAL A 30 -18.59 -4.54 23.54
CA VAL A 30 -17.61 -4.41 24.64
C VAL A 30 -18.17 -3.48 25.73
N VAL A 31 -18.73 -2.33 25.35
CA VAL A 31 -19.34 -1.39 26.31
C VAL A 31 -20.50 -2.04 27.06
N LYS A 32 -21.37 -2.80 26.37
CA LYS A 32 -22.44 -3.57 27.02
C LYS A 32 -21.91 -4.58 28.04
N TYR A 33 -20.83 -5.30 27.72
CA TYR A 33 -20.21 -6.21 28.68
C TYR A 33 -19.63 -5.47 29.90
N LEU A 34 -19.01 -4.30 29.70
CA LEU A 34 -18.49 -3.49 30.80
C LEU A 34 -19.61 -3.01 31.73
N VAL A 35 -20.69 -2.46 31.16
CA VAL A 35 -21.86 -2.01 31.92
C VAL A 35 -22.52 -3.18 32.66
N GLY A 36 -22.79 -4.29 31.96
CA GLY A 36 -23.40 -5.46 32.59
C GLY A 36 -22.52 -6.09 33.67
N SER A 37 -21.19 -5.95 33.58
CA SER A 37 -20.28 -6.41 34.64
C SER A 37 -20.39 -5.54 35.90
N MET A 38 -20.58 -4.22 35.75
CA MET A 38 -20.82 -3.34 36.89
C MET A 38 -22.14 -3.67 37.63
N GLU A 39 -23.14 -4.16 36.91
CA GLU A 39 -24.46 -4.52 37.46
C GLU A 39 -24.51 -5.92 38.08
N ASN A 40 -23.53 -6.79 37.78
CA ASN A 40 -23.51 -8.18 38.21
C ASN A 40 -22.37 -8.47 39.20
N SER A 41 -22.70 -8.61 40.48
CA SER A 41 -21.74 -8.94 41.56
C SER A 41 -20.97 -10.24 41.32
N THR A 42 -21.55 -11.17 40.55
CA THR A 42 -20.92 -12.45 40.16
C THR A 42 -19.68 -12.27 39.29
N THR A 43 -19.50 -11.11 38.65
CA THR A 43 -18.33 -10.78 37.83
C THR A 43 -17.17 -10.18 38.62
N SER A 44 -17.40 -9.76 39.86
CA SER A 44 -16.41 -9.07 40.69
C SER A 44 -15.17 -9.93 40.94
N GLY A 45 -13.99 -9.33 40.74
CA GLY A 45 -12.68 -9.98 40.95
C GLY A 45 -12.34 -11.09 39.95
N LYS A 46 -13.08 -11.22 38.84
CA LYS A 46 -12.87 -12.27 37.83
C LYS A 46 -12.39 -11.69 36.51
N VAL A 47 -11.72 -12.54 35.73
CA VAL A 47 -11.31 -12.26 34.35
C VAL A 47 -12.24 -13.01 33.41
N PHE A 48 -12.74 -12.32 32.40
CA PHE A 48 -13.59 -12.89 31.37
C PHE A 48 -13.06 -12.56 29.99
N GLU A 49 -13.22 -13.50 29.07
CA GLU A 49 -12.94 -13.33 27.65
C GLU A 49 -14.21 -12.90 26.92
N ILE A 50 -14.06 -11.97 25.98
CA ILE A 50 -15.17 -11.49 25.15
C ILE A 50 -14.79 -11.62 23.68
N GLY A 51 -15.79 -11.91 22.85
CA GLY A 51 -15.62 -12.08 21.41
C GLY A 51 -16.97 -11.99 20.72
N GLY A 52 -16.97 -11.56 19.46
CA GLY A 52 -18.17 -11.53 18.63
C GLY A 52 -18.61 -12.94 18.19
N PRO A 53 -19.69 -13.04 17.41
CA PRO A 53 -20.22 -14.32 16.96
C PRO A 53 -19.33 -14.98 15.88
N ASP A 54 -18.57 -14.19 15.13
CA ASP A 54 -17.80 -14.68 13.98
C ASP A 54 -16.37 -15.07 14.35
N LYS A 55 -16.00 -16.33 14.09
CA LYS A 55 -14.61 -16.81 14.12
C LYS A 55 -14.11 -16.95 12.69
N MET A 56 -13.07 -16.20 12.32
CA MET A 56 -12.53 -16.24 10.96
C MET A 56 -11.05 -15.88 10.93
N THR A 57 -10.34 -16.28 9.88
CA THR A 57 -8.93 -15.88 9.71
C THR A 57 -8.81 -14.39 9.39
N TYR A 58 -7.65 -13.78 9.66
CA TYR A 58 -7.38 -12.40 9.24
C TYR A 58 -7.53 -12.20 7.73
N GLU A 59 -7.13 -13.20 6.94
CA GLU A 59 -7.40 -13.22 5.50
C GLU A 59 -8.91 -13.12 5.19
N LYS A 60 -9.73 -13.95 5.84
CA LYS A 60 -11.17 -13.95 5.61
C LYS A 60 -11.78 -12.61 6.01
N LEU A 61 -11.32 -12.03 7.12
CA LEU A 61 -11.73 -10.71 7.57
C LEU A 61 -11.39 -9.62 6.54
N MET A 62 -10.19 -9.65 5.96
CA MET A 62 -9.81 -8.78 4.84
C MET A 62 -10.71 -8.96 3.62
N ARG A 63 -11.07 -10.20 3.28
CA ARG A 63 -11.95 -10.50 2.14
C ARG A 63 -13.39 -10.06 2.38
N VAL A 64 -13.90 -10.21 3.60
CA VAL A 64 -15.24 -9.73 4.00
C VAL A 64 -15.30 -8.21 3.83
N TYR A 65 -14.32 -7.50 4.36
CA TYR A 65 -14.24 -6.04 4.22
C TYR A 65 -14.03 -5.61 2.75
N ALA A 66 -13.19 -6.30 1.98
CA ALA A 66 -12.99 -6.00 0.56
C ALA A 66 -14.29 -6.20 -0.26
N LYS A 67 -15.06 -7.26 0.04
CA LYS A 67 -16.37 -7.50 -0.58
C LYS A 67 -17.37 -6.40 -0.25
N PHE A 68 -17.35 -5.91 1.01
CA PHE A 68 -18.19 -4.79 1.44
C PHE A 68 -17.95 -3.54 0.59
N ILE A 69 -16.68 -3.20 0.33
CA ILE A 69 -16.30 -2.07 -0.54
C ILE A 69 -16.26 -2.41 -2.04
N LYS A 70 -16.89 -3.53 -2.45
CA LYS A 70 -16.96 -4.01 -3.85
C LYS A 70 -15.60 -4.12 -4.54
N LYS A 71 -14.56 -4.52 -3.80
CA LYS A 71 -13.19 -4.66 -4.30
C LYS A 71 -12.73 -6.11 -4.27
N ASN A 72 -12.07 -6.53 -5.35
CA ASN A 72 -11.39 -7.82 -5.42
C ASN A 72 -9.95 -7.68 -4.94
N ILE A 73 -9.57 -8.53 -3.99
CA ILE A 73 -8.20 -8.63 -3.46
C ILE A 73 -7.63 -10.04 -3.74
N PHE A 74 -6.40 -10.06 -4.21
CA PHE A 74 -5.58 -11.25 -4.42
C PHE A 74 -4.55 -11.32 -3.31
N ILE A 75 -4.46 -12.45 -2.62
CA ILE A 75 -3.54 -12.65 -1.50
C ILE A 75 -2.57 -13.75 -1.91
N ILE A 76 -1.29 -13.43 -1.84
CA ILE A 76 -0.18 -14.33 -2.13
C ILE A 76 0.55 -14.57 -0.82
N GLU A 77 0.57 -15.81 -0.38
CA GLU A 77 1.20 -16.21 0.87
C GLU A 77 2.67 -16.54 0.67
N ILE A 78 3.55 -15.97 1.50
CA ILE A 78 4.99 -16.27 1.48
C ILE A 78 5.47 -16.82 2.84
N PRO A 79 6.29 -17.89 2.85
CA PRO A 79 6.65 -18.61 4.07
C PRO A 79 7.66 -17.89 4.99
N PHE A 80 8.43 -16.94 4.49
CA PHE A 80 9.63 -16.42 5.19
C PHE A 80 9.55 -14.96 5.64
N LEU A 81 8.36 -14.35 5.65
CA LEU A 81 8.23 -12.95 6.06
C LEU A 81 8.15 -12.86 7.59
N THR A 82 9.27 -12.49 8.22
CA THR A 82 9.36 -12.31 9.68
C THR A 82 8.44 -11.21 10.18
N THR A 83 8.09 -11.21 11.48
CA THR A 83 7.23 -10.17 12.06
C THR A 83 7.83 -8.77 11.95
N ARG A 84 9.17 -8.64 12.07
CA ARG A 84 9.89 -7.38 11.84
C ARG A 84 9.73 -6.88 10.41
N LEU A 85 9.96 -7.73 9.40
CA LEU A 85 9.80 -7.35 7.99
C LEU A 85 8.33 -7.02 7.67
N SER A 86 7.40 -7.79 8.22
CA SER A 86 5.96 -7.54 8.10
C SER A 86 5.55 -6.18 8.70
N SER A 87 6.19 -5.76 9.79
CA SER A 87 5.91 -4.46 10.42
C SER A 87 6.37 -3.29 9.55
N TYR A 88 7.56 -3.41 8.93
CA TYR A 88 8.02 -2.42 7.95
C TYR A 88 7.15 -2.42 6.68
N TRP A 89 6.69 -3.59 6.25
CA TRP A 89 5.75 -3.70 5.15
C TRP A 89 4.43 -2.98 5.45
N VAL A 90 3.88 -3.14 6.66
CA VAL A 90 2.68 -2.41 7.10
C VAL A 90 2.90 -0.90 7.13
N ASP A 91 4.04 -0.42 7.62
CA ASP A 91 4.41 1.02 7.62
C ASP A 91 4.55 1.60 6.20
N LEU A 92 4.99 0.76 5.26
CA LEU A 92 5.12 1.17 3.87
C LEU A 92 3.78 1.25 3.11
N ILE A 93 2.74 0.57 3.59
CA ILE A 93 1.43 0.54 2.91
C ILE A 93 0.37 1.36 3.64
N THR A 94 0.45 1.39 4.96
CA THR A 94 -0.52 2.00 5.86
C THR A 94 0.11 3.20 6.58
N PRO A 95 -0.68 4.13 7.12
CA PRO A 95 -0.15 5.23 7.92
C PRO A 95 0.33 4.79 9.32
N VAL A 96 0.37 3.49 9.63
CA VAL A 96 0.77 2.98 10.94
C VAL A 96 2.29 2.79 10.96
N LYS A 97 3.00 3.57 11.79
CA LYS A 97 4.46 3.45 11.96
C LYS A 97 4.85 2.03 12.37
N ALA A 98 6.00 1.54 11.90
CA ALA A 98 6.47 0.18 12.18
C ALA A 98 6.62 -0.11 13.69
N SER A 99 6.95 0.90 14.49
CA SER A 99 7.04 0.77 15.96
C SER A 99 5.70 0.44 16.62
N LEU A 100 4.59 0.96 16.07
CA LEU A 100 3.22 0.65 16.53
C LEU A 100 2.69 -0.64 15.91
N ALA A 101 3.06 -0.91 14.65
CA ALA A 101 2.65 -2.12 13.95
C ALA A 101 3.29 -3.38 14.55
N ARG A 102 4.51 -3.27 15.09
CA ARG A 102 5.28 -4.44 15.55
C ARG A 102 4.62 -5.24 16.67
N PRO A 103 4.21 -4.65 17.81
CA PRO A 103 3.51 -5.40 18.85
C PRO A 103 2.20 -6.01 18.36
N LEU A 104 1.50 -5.31 17.45
CA LEU A 104 0.28 -5.82 16.84
C LEU A 104 0.59 -7.07 16.01
N VAL A 105 1.53 -6.98 15.06
CA VAL A 105 1.94 -8.11 14.20
C VAL A 105 2.48 -9.29 15.01
N ASP A 106 3.27 -9.03 16.06
CA ASP A 106 3.75 -10.06 16.98
C ASP A 106 2.59 -10.77 17.70
N SER A 107 1.46 -10.08 17.94
CA SER A 107 0.24 -10.71 18.46
C SER A 107 -0.54 -11.47 17.39
N LEU A 108 -0.57 -11.00 16.13
CA LEU A 108 -1.37 -11.60 15.04
C LEU A 108 -0.94 -13.02 14.66
N VAL A 109 0.26 -13.46 15.07
CA VAL A 109 0.71 -14.83 14.81
C VAL A 109 -0.04 -15.87 15.63
N HIS A 110 -0.70 -15.46 16.72
CA HIS A 110 -1.46 -16.34 17.61
C HIS A 110 -2.97 -16.22 17.33
N ASP A 111 -3.70 -17.30 17.56
CA ASP A 111 -5.16 -17.29 17.47
C ASP A 111 -5.75 -16.46 18.62
N THR A 112 -6.56 -15.45 18.28
CA THR A 112 -7.28 -14.60 19.24
C THR A 112 -8.76 -14.97 19.23
N VAL A 113 -9.07 -16.11 19.83
CA VAL A 113 -10.43 -16.66 19.94
C VAL A 113 -10.79 -16.89 21.40
N VAL A 114 -12.07 -16.71 21.73
CA VAL A 114 -12.61 -16.97 23.07
C VAL A 114 -12.60 -18.47 23.34
N THR A 115 -11.99 -18.83 24.46
CA THR A 115 -11.89 -20.18 25.02
C THR A 115 -12.84 -20.39 26.20
N ASP A 116 -13.17 -19.33 26.95
CA ASP A 116 -14.15 -19.36 28.05
C ASP A 116 -15.36 -18.46 27.75
N ASP A 117 -16.54 -19.08 27.57
CA ASP A 117 -17.78 -18.38 27.20
C ASP A 117 -18.65 -17.93 28.38
N LYS A 118 -18.22 -18.13 29.63
CA LYS A 118 -19.07 -17.93 30.83
C LYS A 118 -19.74 -16.56 30.88
N ILE A 119 -19.06 -15.51 30.44
CA ILE A 119 -19.60 -14.14 30.48
C ILE A 119 -20.87 -13.98 29.65
N SER A 120 -21.00 -14.75 28.56
CA SER A 120 -22.20 -14.72 27.71
C SER A 120 -23.44 -15.29 28.39
N LYS A 121 -23.25 -16.12 29.42
CA LYS A 121 -24.32 -16.69 30.25
C LYS A 121 -24.72 -15.75 31.38
N ILE A 122 -23.77 -14.95 31.87
CA ILE A 122 -23.99 -13.95 32.95
C ILE A 122 -24.65 -12.70 32.37
N ILE A 123 -24.18 -12.23 31.21
CA ILE A 123 -24.67 -11.02 30.54
C ILE A 123 -25.14 -11.43 29.13
N PRO A 124 -26.36 -11.99 29.01
CA PRO A 124 -26.87 -12.46 27.73
C PRO A 124 -27.38 -11.30 26.87
N PHE A 125 -26.83 -11.15 25.67
CA PHE A 125 -27.39 -10.32 24.61
C PHE A 125 -26.89 -10.78 23.25
N GLU A 126 -27.61 -10.38 22.20
CA GLU A 126 -27.21 -10.64 20.82
C GLU A 126 -26.04 -9.71 20.43
N ARG A 127 -24.90 -10.33 20.08
CA ARG A 127 -23.68 -9.63 19.65
C ARG A 127 -23.72 -9.42 18.15
N LYS A 128 -23.23 -8.28 17.70
CA LYS A 128 -23.15 -7.92 16.29
C LYS A 128 -22.13 -8.78 15.57
N THR A 129 -22.49 -9.22 14.38
CA THR A 129 -21.56 -9.82 13.42
C THR A 129 -20.57 -8.79 12.89
N VAL A 130 -19.51 -9.27 12.26
CA VAL A 130 -18.52 -8.45 11.57
C VAL A 130 -19.18 -7.59 10.49
N ILE A 131 -20.14 -8.14 9.75
CA ILE A 131 -20.81 -7.44 8.65
C ILE A 131 -21.65 -6.28 9.21
N GLU A 132 -22.48 -6.55 10.21
CA GLU A 132 -23.29 -5.51 10.88
C GLU A 132 -22.42 -4.41 11.48
N SER A 133 -21.30 -4.80 12.11
CA SER A 133 -20.35 -3.85 12.69
C SER A 133 -19.72 -2.94 11.63
N ILE A 134 -19.38 -3.49 10.46
CA ILE A 134 -18.85 -2.70 9.33
C ILE A 134 -19.95 -1.76 8.78
N GLU A 135 -21.19 -2.23 8.67
CA GLU A 135 -22.32 -1.42 8.20
C GLU A 135 -22.59 -0.23 9.13
N ILE A 136 -22.64 -0.46 10.44
CA ILE A 136 -22.86 0.58 11.45
C ILE A 136 -21.73 1.60 11.40
N ALA A 137 -20.47 1.15 11.48
CA ALA A 137 -19.31 2.03 11.45
C ALA A 137 -19.24 2.86 10.16
N THR A 138 -19.68 2.30 9.03
CA THR A 138 -19.73 3.02 7.74
C THR A 138 -20.83 4.08 7.75
N LYS A 139 -22.03 3.76 8.25
CA LYS A 139 -23.14 4.73 8.39
C LYS A 139 -22.77 5.87 9.33
N GLU A 140 -22.14 5.58 10.46
CA GLU A 140 -21.67 6.59 11.42
C GLU A 140 -20.63 7.52 10.81
N MET A 141 -19.64 6.95 10.11
CA MET A 141 -18.61 7.75 9.42
C MET A 141 -19.19 8.61 8.29
N ALA A 142 -20.27 8.17 7.64
CA ALA A 142 -20.98 8.98 6.66
C ALA A 142 -21.79 10.12 7.31
N ALA A 143 -22.40 9.88 8.48
CA ALA A 143 -23.17 10.87 9.23
C ALA A 143 -22.28 11.92 9.91
N SER A 144 -21.11 11.51 10.43
CA SER A 144 -20.13 12.37 11.09
C SER A 144 -18.72 12.08 10.55
N PRO A 145 -18.38 12.64 9.37
CA PRO A 145 -17.07 12.43 8.80
C PRO A 145 -15.99 13.07 9.67
N PRO A 146 -14.79 12.46 9.79
CA PRO A 146 -13.70 13.04 10.56
C PRO A 146 -13.29 14.39 9.99
N GLU A 147 -12.97 15.34 10.87
CA GLU A 147 -12.55 16.68 10.48
C GLU A 147 -11.29 16.62 9.61
N THR A 148 -11.35 17.26 8.44
CA THR A 148 -10.21 17.40 7.53
C THR A 148 -9.64 18.80 7.59
N ASP A 149 -8.39 18.93 8.06
CA ASP A 149 -7.64 20.19 8.00
C ASP A 149 -7.43 20.66 6.54
N ALA A 150 -8.18 21.69 6.13
CA ALA A 150 -8.13 22.30 4.80
C ALA A 150 -6.78 22.97 4.46
N LYS A 151 -6.02 23.42 5.47
CA LYS A 151 -4.75 24.16 5.27
C LYS A 151 -3.65 23.34 4.57
N THR A 152 -3.72 22.02 4.69
CA THR A 152 -2.77 21.03 4.14
C THR A 152 -3.15 20.50 2.75
N GLU A 153 -4.32 20.86 2.21
CA GLU A 153 -4.74 20.52 0.85
C GLU A 153 -4.09 21.38 -0.25
N LYS A 154 -3.17 22.30 0.10
CA LYS A 154 -2.49 23.17 -0.87
C LYS A 154 -1.73 22.34 -1.91
N THR A 155 -2.44 22.05 -3.01
CA THR A 155 -2.07 21.76 -4.41
C THR A 155 -0.93 20.78 -4.70
N GLY A 156 0.17 20.84 -3.95
CA GLY A 156 1.38 20.06 -4.14
C GLY A 156 1.16 18.55 -4.23
N PHE A 157 0.39 17.90 -3.35
CA PHE A 157 0.26 16.43 -3.41
C PHE A 157 -0.42 15.97 -4.71
N LYS A 158 -1.62 16.50 -5.01
CA LYS A 158 -2.38 16.14 -6.22
C LYS A 158 -1.59 16.49 -7.50
N VAL A 159 -0.88 17.63 -7.48
CA VAL A 159 -0.02 18.06 -8.60
C VAL A 159 1.18 17.14 -8.76
N ASN A 160 1.96 16.86 -7.71
CA ASN A 160 3.11 15.94 -7.79
C ASN A 160 2.67 14.54 -8.21
N GLN A 161 1.50 14.06 -7.77
CA GLN A 161 0.97 12.75 -8.18
C GLN A 161 0.69 12.71 -9.68
N LYS A 162 0.04 13.75 -10.22
CA LYS A 162 -0.21 13.86 -11.67
C LYS A 162 1.09 13.99 -12.45
N ILE A 163 2.03 14.81 -11.97
CA ILE A 163 3.36 14.95 -12.59
C ILE A 163 4.04 13.58 -12.67
N LEU A 164 4.10 12.83 -11.56
CA LEU A 164 4.74 11.51 -11.55
C LEU A 164 4.10 10.54 -12.56
N LEU A 165 2.76 10.49 -12.63
CA LEU A 165 2.07 9.67 -13.63
C LEU A 165 2.38 10.11 -15.07
N ILE A 166 2.40 11.42 -15.34
CA ILE A 166 2.78 11.97 -16.64
C ILE A 166 4.23 11.62 -16.98
N THR A 167 5.15 11.69 -16.02
CA THR A 167 6.55 11.32 -16.25
C THR A 167 6.73 9.84 -16.57
N PHE A 168 5.90 8.94 -16.03
CA PHE A 168 5.91 7.51 -16.40
C PHE A 168 5.43 7.27 -17.82
N ILE A 169 4.42 8.02 -18.27
CA ILE A 169 4.01 8.03 -19.67
C ILE A 169 5.17 8.58 -20.53
N GLY A 170 5.83 9.64 -20.08
CA GLY A 170 7.03 10.20 -20.71
C GLY A 170 8.17 9.18 -20.83
N PHE A 171 8.42 8.38 -19.79
CA PHE A 171 9.36 7.27 -19.83
C PHE A 171 9.00 6.28 -20.92
N ALA A 172 7.75 5.81 -20.94
CA ALA A 172 7.32 4.85 -21.95
C ALA A 172 7.47 5.38 -23.39
N ILE A 173 7.13 6.66 -23.61
CA ILE A 173 7.31 7.32 -24.92
C ILE A 173 8.79 7.40 -25.28
N CYS A 174 9.65 7.96 -24.41
CA CYS A 174 11.08 8.09 -24.66
C CYS A 174 11.74 6.71 -24.88
N GLY A 175 11.39 5.72 -24.08
CA GLY A 175 11.89 4.35 -24.26
C GLY A 175 11.44 3.71 -25.57
N THR A 176 10.22 4.00 -26.04
CA THR A 176 9.72 3.42 -27.30
C THR A 176 10.49 3.96 -28.49
N THR A 177 10.95 5.22 -28.42
CA THR A 177 11.76 5.81 -29.49
C THR A 177 13.08 5.09 -29.74
N TYR A 178 13.57 4.26 -28.81
CA TYR A 178 14.73 3.40 -29.08
C TYR A 178 14.50 2.42 -30.24
N TYR A 179 13.27 1.96 -30.45
CA TYR A 179 12.96 1.01 -31.52
C TYR A 179 12.63 1.68 -32.86
N TRP A 180 12.69 3.01 -32.93
CA TRP A 180 12.27 3.81 -34.08
C TRP A 180 13.37 4.77 -34.57
N ILE A 181 14.12 5.35 -33.64
CA ILE A 181 15.11 6.42 -33.89
C ILE A 181 16.54 5.94 -33.59
N ASP A 182 16.69 4.80 -32.90
CA ASP A 182 18.00 4.26 -32.56
C ASP A 182 18.48 3.31 -33.68
N ASP A 183 19.51 3.74 -34.40
CA ASP A 183 20.14 2.97 -35.48
C ASP A 183 21.09 1.86 -34.96
N ARG A 184 21.30 1.74 -33.62
CA ARG A 184 22.20 0.75 -33.03
C ARG A 184 21.58 -0.64 -33.02
N ALA A 185 22.30 -1.63 -33.53
CA ALA A 185 21.85 -3.03 -33.56
C ALA A 185 21.70 -3.65 -32.15
N ASP A 186 22.43 -3.12 -31.16
CA ASP A 186 22.40 -3.55 -29.76
C ASP A 186 21.00 -3.54 -29.15
N VAL A 187 20.13 -2.62 -29.59
CA VAL A 187 18.75 -2.44 -29.11
C VAL A 187 17.86 -3.64 -29.40
N TYR A 188 18.20 -4.46 -30.40
CA TYR A 188 17.49 -5.67 -30.78
C TYR A 188 18.09 -6.95 -30.19
N SER A 189 19.16 -6.84 -29.40
CA SER A 189 19.71 -7.98 -28.67
C SER A 189 18.68 -8.53 -27.67
N LEU A 190 18.73 -9.83 -27.41
CA LEU A 190 17.80 -10.48 -26.48
C LEU A 190 17.86 -9.85 -25.07
N GLY A 191 19.05 -9.49 -24.60
CA GLY A 191 19.24 -8.85 -23.30
C GLY A 191 18.56 -7.48 -23.23
N TRP A 192 18.66 -6.68 -24.29
CA TRP A 192 18.02 -5.38 -24.37
C TRP A 192 16.49 -5.49 -24.39
N ILE A 193 15.95 -6.40 -25.21
CA ILE A 193 14.50 -6.63 -25.30
C ILE A 193 13.95 -7.09 -23.95
N LEU A 194 14.61 -8.03 -23.28
CA LEU A 194 14.20 -8.49 -21.95
C LEU A 194 14.26 -7.37 -20.91
N GLY A 195 15.34 -6.56 -20.93
CA GLY A 195 15.48 -5.38 -20.08
C GLY A 195 14.35 -4.38 -20.28
N SER A 196 14.03 -4.06 -21.54
CA SER A 196 12.91 -3.21 -21.90
C SER A 196 11.57 -3.75 -21.42
N VAL A 197 11.29 -5.05 -21.61
CA VAL A 197 10.05 -5.68 -21.14
C VAL A 197 9.91 -5.55 -19.62
N ILE A 198 10.97 -5.84 -18.87
CA ILE A 198 10.99 -5.68 -17.40
C ILE A 198 10.75 -4.21 -17.02
N TRP A 199 11.39 -3.28 -17.72
CA TRP A 199 11.27 -1.86 -17.45
C TRP A 199 9.85 -1.32 -17.75
N TYR A 200 9.23 -1.70 -18.87
CA TYR A 200 7.82 -1.35 -19.16
C TYR A 200 6.86 -1.96 -18.14
N ALA A 201 7.10 -3.22 -17.72
CA ALA A 201 6.32 -3.83 -16.66
C ALA A 201 6.46 -3.07 -15.33
N ALA A 202 7.68 -2.62 -15.00
CA ALA A 202 7.95 -1.79 -13.81
C ALA A 202 7.25 -0.42 -13.89
N ILE A 203 7.22 0.23 -15.06
CA ILE A 203 6.45 1.46 -15.29
C ILE A 203 4.95 1.20 -15.05
N GLY A 204 4.39 0.15 -15.66
CA GLY A 204 2.99 -0.24 -15.48
C GLY A 204 2.62 -0.49 -14.02
N PHE A 205 3.45 -1.27 -13.32
CA PHE A 205 3.28 -1.54 -11.90
C PHE A 205 3.40 -0.27 -11.06
N GLY A 206 4.40 0.57 -11.33
CA GLY A 206 4.57 1.88 -10.70
C GLY A 206 3.33 2.75 -10.84
N MET A 207 2.76 2.87 -12.04
CA MET A 207 1.54 3.64 -12.30
C MET A 207 0.36 3.14 -11.46
N ILE A 208 0.14 1.83 -11.37
CA ILE A 208 -0.95 1.24 -10.57
C ILE A 208 -0.82 1.63 -9.09
N PHE A 209 0.39 1.51 -8.53
CA PHE A 209 0.60 1.81 -7.11
C PHE A 209 0.57 3.32 -6.80
N VAL A 210 1.06 4.16 -7.72
CA VAL A 210 0.96 5.63 -7.65
C VAL A 210 -0.49 6.07 -7.74
N TYR A 211 -1.31 5.45 -8.60
CA TYR A 211 -2.75 5.70 -8.71
C TYR A 211 -3.48 5.35 -7.41
N ASN A 212 -3.12 4.22 -6.79
CA ASN A 212 -3.69 3.77 -5.52
C ASN A 212 -3.17 4.54 -4.29
N LYS A 213 -2.38 5.62 -4.47
CA LYS A 213 -1.87 6.50 -3.40
C LYS A 213 -1.12 5.77 -2.29
N THR A 214 -0.33 4.78 -2.69
CA THR A 214 0.47 3.97 -1.77
C THR A 214 1.88 4.56 -1.63
N ARG A 215 2.43 4.51 -0.41
CA ARG A 215 3.80 4.96 -0.14
C ARG A 215 4.83 4.04 -0.81
N LEU A 216 4.55 2.74 -0.88
CA LEU A 216 5.29 1.79 -1.74
C LEU A 216 5.32 2.24 -3.21
N GLY A 217 4.21 2.71 -3.77
CA GLY A 217 4.17 3.19 -5.15
C GLY A 217 5.09 4.37 -5.41
N TYR A 218 5.13 5.32 -4.47
CA TYR A 218 6.06 6.45 -4.57
C TYR A 218 7.51 6.02 -4.41
N LEU A 219 7.81 5.07 -3.51
CA LEU A 219 9.15 4.50 -3.38
C LEU A 219 9.62 3.78 -4.65
N ILE A 220 8.81 2.85 -5.18
CA ILE A 220 9.08 2.14 -6.44
C ILE A 220 9.27 3.15 -7.57
N GLY A 221 8.40 4.15 -7.63
CA GLY A 221 8.49 5.20 -8.62
C GLY A 221 9.78 6.00 -8.55
N GLY A 222 10.28 6.28 -7.35
CA GLY A 222 11.56 6.96 -7.13
C GLY A 222 12.74 6.11 -7.56
N VAL A 223 12.77 4.84 -7.15
CA VAL A 223 13.81 3.88 -7.56
C VAL A 223 13.83 3.71 -9.08
N LEU A 224 12.67 3.50 -9.70
CA LEU A 224 12.53 3.42 -11.15
C LEU A 224 13.03 4.68 -11.85
N SER A 225 12.71 5.85 -11.30
CA SER A 225 13.16 7.14 -11.87
C SER A 225 14.67 7.32 -11.76
N TRP A 226 15.28 6.92 -10.63
CA TRP A 226 16.74 6.95 -10.47
C TRP A 226 17.46 5.99 -11.42
N VAL A 227 16.96 4.76 -11.57
CA VAL A 227 17.52 3.79 -12.51
C VAL A 227 17.42 4.31 -13.95
N THR A 228 16.26 4.87 -14.31
CA THR A 228 16.02 5.46 -15.64
C THR A 228 16.90 6.68 -15.89
N LEU A 229 17.07 7.55 -14.89
CA LEU A 229 17.97 8.70 -14.95
C LEU A 229 19.42 8.25 -15.17
N ALA A 230 19.90 7.28 -14.39
CA ALA A 230 21.24 6.74 -14.51
C ALA A 230 21.48 6.12 -15.89
N PHE A 231 20.50 5.36 -16.41
CA PHE A 231 20.58 4.77 -17.73
C PHE A 231 20.82 5.82 -18.83
N TRP A 232 20.01 6.89 -18.88
CA TRP A 232 20.20 7.93 -19.90
C TRP A 232 21.44 8.79 -19.68
N LEU A 233 21.88 8.99 -18.43
CA LEU A 233 23.18 9.63 -18.14
C LEU A 233 24.35 8.79 -18.65
N PHE A 234 24.29 7.47 -18.47
CA PHE A 234 25.32 6.56 -18.94
C PHE A 234 25.30 6.34 -20.45
N ASP A 235 24.14 6.39 -21.10
CA ASP A 235 24.06 6.36 -22.57
C ASP A 235 24.65 7.65 -23.17
N ASN A 236 24.55 8.79 -22.47
CA ASN A 236 25.19 10.06 -22.84
C ASN A 236 26.60 10.26 -22.27
N TYR A 237 27.19 9.25 -21.64
CA TYR A 237 28.48 9.38 -20.93
C TYR A 237 29.62 9.85 -21.85
N TYR A 238 29.56 9.44 -23.12
CA TYR A 238 30.52 9.81 -24.16
C TYR A 238 30.67 11.33 -24.33
N ILE A 239 29.61 12.11 -24.13
CA ILE A 239 29.63 13.57 -24.32
C ILE A 239 30.65 14.24 -23.40
N VAL A 240 30.80 13.73 -22.17
CA VAL A 240 31.68 14.33 -21.16
C VAL A 240 33.02 13.60 -21.11
N PHE A 241 33.01 12.27 -21.23
CA PHE A 241 34.19 11.44 -20.95
C PHE A 241 34.79 10.78 -22.20
N GLN A 242 34.23 11.01 -23.39
CA GLN A 242 34.70 10.47 -24.67
C GLN A 242 34.83 8.94 -24.68
N MET A 243 34.01 8.26 -23.86
CA MET A 243 33.89 6.80 -23.82
C MET A 243 32.43 6.39 -23.69
N SER A 244 32.06 5.29 -24.31
CA SER A 244 30.70 4.73 -24.21
C SER A 244 30.68 3.57 -23.21
N LEU A 245 29.69 3.55 -22.31
CA LEU A 245 29.57 2.55 -21.24
C LEU A 245 28.50 1.48 -21.50
N ILE A 246 27.43 1.84 -22.22
CA ILE A 246 26.24 0.99 -22.39
C ILE A 246 26.20 0.36 -23.77
N ALA A 247 26.29 1.17 -24.80
CA ALA A 247 26.18 0.77 -26.21
C ALA A 247 27.09 1.67 -27.06
N GLU A 248 27.06 1.49 -28.37
CA GLU A 248 27.76 2.37 -29.31
C GLU A 248 27.38 3.85 -29.13
N GLU A 249 28.25 4.75 -29.61
CA GLU A 249 28.10 6.19 -29.43
C GLU A 249 26.76 6.71 -29.97
N PRO A 250 26.00 7.49 -29.18
CA PRO A 250 24.71 8.00 -29.63
C PRO A 250 24.92 9.09 -30.68
N ASN A 251 24.13 9.05 -31.76
CA ASN A 251 24.06 10.15 -32.70
C ASN A 251 23.40 11.40 -32.06
N PHE A 252 23.36 12.51 -32.79
CA PHE A 252 22.79 13.77 -32.28
C PHE A 252 21.31 13.64 -31.84
N ALA A 253 20.49 12.92 -32.61
CA ALA A 253 19.08 12.73 -32.28
C ALA A 253 18.90 11.88 -31.01
N MET A 254 19.67 10.80 -30.87
CA MET A 254 19.70 9.95 -29.68
C MET A 254 20.16 10.72 -28.44
N THR A 255 21.17 11.58 -28.61
CA THR A 255 21.70 12.44 -27.55
C THR A 255 20.62 13.41 -27.03
N ILE A 256 19.90 14.08 -27.94
CA ILE A 256 18.79 14.97 -27.56
C ILE A 256 17.70 14.19 -26.84
N ARG A 257 17.28 13.03 -27.38
CA ARG A 257 16.28 12.16 -26.74
C ARG A 257 16.70 11.81 -25.31
N ASN A 258 17.95 11.42 -25.11
CA ASN A 258 18.46 11.05 -23.78
C ASN A 258 18.45 12.25 -22.82
N PHE A 259 18.79 13.46 -23.27
CA PHE A 259 18.66 14.67 -22.44
C PHE A 259 17.21 15.00 -22.07
N VAL A 260 16.27 14.84 -23.01
CA VAL A 260 14.83 14.95 -22.73
C VAL A 260 14.43 13.93 -21.67
N GLY A 261 14.88 12.69 -21.82
CA GLY A 261 14.69 11.64 -20.83
C GLY A 261 15.23 12.02 -19.44
N ILE A 262 16.48 12.47 -19.35
CA ILE A 262 17.13 12.93 -18.11
C ILE A 262 16.29 14.00 -17.41
N ALA A 263 15.76 14.98 -18.16
CA ALA A 263 14.90 16.02 -17.61
C ALA A 263 13.60 15.44 -17.03
N ILE A 264 12.93 14.55 -17.77
CA ILE A 264 11.70 13.87 -17.30
C ILE A 264 12.00 13.03 -16.06
N ALA A 265 13.11 12.29 -16.03
CA ALA A 265 13.48 11.43 -14.91
C ALA A 265 13.84 12.23 -13.66
N SER A 266 14.49 13.37 -13.81
CA SER A 266 14.78 14.30 -12.71
C SER A 266 13.50 14.84 -12.06
N ILE A 267 12.52 15.23 -12.89
CA ILE A 267 11.20 15.66 -12.40
C ILE A 267 10.48 14.51 -11.67
N ALA A 268 10.58 13.29 -12.19
CA ALA A 268 9.98 12.10 -11.59
C ALA A 268 10.61 11.78 -10.22
N VAL A 269 11.94 11.87 -10.08
CA VAL A 269 12.65 11.70 -8.80
C VAL A 269 12.15 12.70 -7.76
N ILE A 270 12.11 14.00 -8.10
CA ILE A 270 11.66 15.06 -7.19
C ILE A 270 10.20 14.84 -6.79
N SER A 271 9.35 14.53 -7.76
CA SER A 271 7.91 14.31 -7.53
C SER A 271 7.66 13.09 -6.65
N SER A 272 8.36 11.97 -6.91
CA SER A 272 8.30 10.77 -6.07
C SER A 272 8.73 11.05 -4.63
N HIS A 273 9.87 11.73 -4.43
CA HIS A 273 10.37 12.06 -3.09
C HIS A 273 9.37 12.90 -2.30
N ASN A 274 8.83 13.95 -2.93
CA ASN A 274 7.81 14.80 -2.33
C ASN A 274 6.55 14.01 -1.94
N LEU A 275 6.10 13.10 -2.81
CA LEU A 275 4.92 12.27 -2.55
C LEU A 275 5.16 11.27 -1.43
N PHE A 276 6.34 10.65 -1.37
CA PHE A 276 6.68 9.65 -0.36
C PHE A 276 6.56 10.21 1.07
N HIS A 277 6.92 11.47 1.28
CA HIS A 277 6.79 12.12 2.59
C HIS A 277 5.37 12.67 2.84
N LYS A 278 4.74 13.30 1.84
CA LYS A 278 3.40 13.93 2.01
C LYS A 278 2.24 12.95 2.07
N VAL A 279 2.44 11.71 1.61
CA VAL A 279 1.36 10.70 1.59
C VAL A 279 0.85 10.37 2.99
N ILE A 280 1.70 10.37 4.01
CA ILE A 280 1.33 10.01 5.39
C ILE A 280 0.22 10.92 5.89
N ASP A 281 0.38 12.24 5.74
CA ASP A 281 -0.60 13.25 6.17
C ASP A 281 -1.93 13.11 5.41
N TYR A 282 -1.89 12.65 4.17
CA TYR A 282 -3.09 12.39 3.37
C TYR A 282 -3.81 11.11 3.80
N GLN A 283 -3.05 10.10 4.23
CA GLN A 283 -3.55 8.76 4.56
C GLN A 283 -4.24 8.66 5.93
N TYR A 284 -3.89 9.53 6.88
CA TYR A 284 -4.54 9.59 8.20
C TYR A 284 -6.01 10.06 8.15
N ARG A 285 -6.43 10.71 7.07
CA ARG A 285 -7.71 11.43 6.94
C ARG A 285 -8.86 10.51 6.52
N GLY A 286 -9.09 9.40 7.23
CA GLY A 286 -10.07 8.35 6.87
C GLY A 286 -11.30 8.90 6.13
N LYS A 287 -11.48 8.51 4.86
CA LYS A 287 -12.59 9.01 4.04
C LYS A 287 -13.83 8.13 4.25
N PRO A 288 -15.04 8.69 4.19
CA PRO A 288 -16.24 7.88 4.05
C PRO A 288 -16.11 6.91 2.87
N ILE A 289 -16.63 5.70 3.05
CA ILE A 289 -16.76 4.72 1.97
C ILE A 289 -18.07 5.06 1.27
N GLU A 290 -18.02 5.33 -0.04
CA GLU A 290 -19.20 5.56 -0.89
C GLU A 290 -19.90 4.25 -1.28
#